data_AF-A0A0C9WHT6-F1
#
_entry.id   AF-A0A0C9WHT6-F1
#
_cell.length_a   1.000
_cell.length_b   1.000
_cell.length_c   1.000
_cell.angle_alpha   90.00
_cell.angle_beta   90.00
_cell.angle_gamma   90.00
#
_symmetry.space_group_name_H-M   'P 1'
#
loop_
_entity.id
_entity.type
_entity.pdbx_description
1 polymer ?
#
loop_
_entity_poly.entity_id
_entity_poly.type
_entity_poly.pdbx_seq_one_letter_code
_entity_poly.pdbx_strand_id
1 'polypeptide(L)'
;MSTEPPTPQYVREAAQAPTPDPIARLSELPIGPLSVYYCLFVEDELLESRRPVYSNDRSIGRILVKSIPPPHTVRSITRVLRQIEGFKASDTSQLFVPLSSQTPANDSTYISLSSHSLPGLSAQQPLALVVQSQASFRSKVKAENLSNVTDIHEINYVYYRLYSKEGALVSKTSFKRDEPSLGRINILSIKPPQTVTSLKARICGMEKLDSYTPNLVENIFSEKVIGNDAISFLGASYPGQQEDQPMAVICNPFDQSTKSKRVLRPLQLRLQDRSKSSNIFFAPSTKSREPEKRVAPHYIYYRVYRKGGPIGSNSPIYNDDLSIGRLMVKSITPPHTAGSLRQNLHNIESAPSTISRLLISLWSREFCDDSYRLDLSGETYPGSSEHEPVVLFLDLVGRLDLKVLDEQMMQVSGAPPKVAFVHYRLFSEDGEFASKRSFDKGDPPLGRIHVLTLRPPYTVNSLKTGIAYQEGLTPITDEMPNVQLFANLFSRDPMGDGPIIFHEGPYPGCEEGEPIALVYKKDERT
;
A
#
# COMPACT_ATOMS: atom_id res chain seq x y z
N MET A 1 35.24 76.78 41.65
CA MET A 1 36.45 76.32 40.97
C MET A 1 37.42 75.77 42.01
N SER A 2 37.50 74.45 42.13
CA SER A 2 38.69 73.71 42.59
C SER A 2 38.39 72.23 42.40
N THR A 3 39.20 71.61 41.55
CA THR A 3 39.19 70.20 41.16
C THR A 3 39.88 69.35 42.21
N GLU A 4 39.18 68.34 42.72
CA GLU A 4 39.75 67.26 43.54
C GLU A 4 39.69 65.95 42.73
N PRO A 5 40.81 65.24 42.51
CA PRO A 5 40.76 63.89 41.98
C PRO A 5 40.70 62.85 43.13
N PRO A 6 39.92 61.77 43.00
CA PRO A 6 39.84 60.74 44.03
C PRO A 6 40.95 59.68 43.91
N THR A 7 41.38 59.24 45.09
CA THR A 7 42.35 58.18 45.42
C THR A 7 41.95 56.80 44.84
N PRO A 8 42.89 56.02 44.25
CA PRO A 8 42.59 54.65 43.84
C PRO A 8 42.73 53.68 45.02
N GLN A 9 41.64 52.97 45.35
CA GLN A 9 41.63 51.85 46.27
C GLN A 9 42.14 50.57 45.61
N TYR A 10 43.09 49.94 46.30
CA TYR A 10 43.67 48.62 46.05
C TYR A 10 42.60 47.53 46.21
N VAL A 11 42.34 46.72 45.18
CA VAL A 11 41.63 45.45 45.29
C VAL A 11 42.62 44.33 44.94
N ARG A 12 42.85 43.43 45.91
CA ARG A 12 43.61 42.20 45.77
C ARG A 12 42.82 41.21 44.90
N GLU A 13 43.36 40.84 43.76
CA GLU A 13 42.88 39.72 42.95
C GLU A 13 43.80 38.52 43.19
N ALA A 14 43.25 37.46 43.78
CA ALA A 14 43.96 36.21 44.05
C ALA A 14 44.03 35.38 42.77
N ALA A 15 45.24 35.09 42.32
CA ALA A 15 45.51 34.22 41.18
C ALA A 15 45.06 32.77 41.47
N GLN A 16 43.99 32.33 40.81
CA GLN A 16 43.66 30.91 40.64
C GLN A 16 44.31 30.42 39.34
N ALA A 17 45.12 29.36 39.47
CA ALA A 17 45.73 28.67 38.33
C ALA A 17 44.66 28.00 37.45
N PRO A 18 44.80 28.00 36.12
CA PRO A 18 43.85 27.36 35.22
C PRO A 18 43.91 25.84 35.41
N THR A 19 42.77 25.26 35.80
CA THR A 19 42.50 23.82 35.70
C THR A 19 42.66 23.36 34.26
N PRO A 20 43.48 22.33 33.96
CA PRO A 20 43.60 21.81 32.61
C PRO A 20 42.30 21.11 32.19
N ASP A 21 41.77 21.47 31.02
CA ASP A 21 40.56 20.90 30.44
C ASP A 21 40.63 19.36 30.33
N PRO A 22 39.59 18.62 30.73
CA PRO A 22 39.55 17.16 30.61
C PRO A 22 39.28 16.65 29.18
N ILE A 23 39.26 17.52 28.16
CA ILE A 23 38.85 17.15 26.80
C ILE A 23 40.02 16.73 25.89
N ALA A 24 41.28 16.90 26.31
CA ALA A 24 42.44 16.65 25.44
C ALA A 24 42.98 15.19 25.43
N ARG A 25 42.23 14.17 25.87
CA ARG A 25 42.71 12.76 25.90
C ARG A 25 41.75 11.71 25.35
N LEU A 26 41.12 11.97 24.20
CA LEU A 26 40.37 10.94 23.44
C LEU A 26 41.05 10.47 22.14
N SER A 27 42.24 10.99 21.82
CA SER A 27 42.97 10.64 20.60
C SER A 27 44.16 9.76 20.92
N GLU A 28 43.94 8.45 21.13
CA GLU A 28 44.93 7.38 20.91
C GLU A 28 44.32 6.00 21.23
N LEU A 29 43.15 5.71 20.67
CA LEU A 29 42.81 4.30 20.42
C LEU A 29 43.72 3.84 19.27
N PRO A 30 44.45 2.71 19.40
CA PRO A 30 45.33 2.22 18.34
C PRO A 30 44.49 2.03 17.09
N ILE A 31 44.72 2.90 16.10
CA ILE A 31 44.01 2.88 14.83
C ILE A 31 44.32 1.53 14.20
N GLY A 32 43.32 0.62 14.23
CA GLY A 32 43.41 -0.65 13.54
C GLY A 32 43.83 -0.43 12.07
N PRO A 33 44.39 -1.45 11.41
CA PRO A 33 44.92 -1.30 10.06
C PRO A 33 43.89 -0.65 9.12
N LEU A 34 44.24 0.56 8.62
CA LEU A 34 43.38 1.33 7.73
C LEU A 34 43.02 0.50 6.49
N SER A 35 41.72 0.35 6.29
CA SER A 35 41.15 -0.50 5.25
C SER A 35 40.20 0.30 4.37
N VAL A 36 40.17 -0.03 3.08
CA VAL A 36 39.24 0.51 2.10
C VAL A 36 38.26 -0.58 1.70
N TYR A 37 36.97 -0.28 1.80
CA TYR A 37 35.84 -1.08 1.39
C TYR A 37 35.43 -0.71 -0.03
N TYR A 38 35.09 -1.71 -0.84
CA TYR A 38 34.70 -1.50 -2.23
C TYR A 38 33.63 -2.50 -2.69
N CYS A 39 32.82 -2.10 -3.68
CA CYS A 39 31.87 -2.94 -4.41
C CYS A 39 32.27 -3.02 -5.88
N LEU A 40 31.85 -4.09 -6.53
CA LEU A 40 32.17 -4.40 -7.93
C LEU A 40 30.89 -4.48 -8.75
N PHE A 41 30.86 -3.79 -9.89
CA PHE A 41 29.75 -3.83 -10.82
C PHE A 41 30.22 -4.21 -12.22
N VAL A 42 29.46 -5.07 -12.87
CA VAL A 42 29.56 -5.30 -14.32
C VAL A 42 28.19 -5.04 -14.91
N GLU A 43 28.14 -4.17 -15.91
CA GLU A 43 26.88 -3.64 -16.44
C GLU A 43 26.04 -3.09 -15.27
N ASP A 44 24.84 -3.64 -15.02
CA ASP A 44 23.95 -3.24 -13.91
C ASP A 44 23.85 -4.30 -12.80
N GLU A 45 24.79 -5.25 -12.78
CA GLU A 45 24.84 -6.33 -11.80
C GLU A 45 25.98 -6.13 -10.79
N LEU A 46 25.63 -6.29 -9.51
CA LEU A 46 26.59 -6.37 -8.40
C LEU A 46 27.29 -7.73 -8.41
N LEU A 47 28.62 -7.73 -8.32
CA LEU A 47 29.45 -8.93 -8.31
C LEU A 47 29.92 -9.31 -6.91
N GLU A 48 30.28 -10.59 -6.75
CA GLU A 48 30.99 -11.07 -5.56
C GLU A 48 32.46 -10.66 -5.64
N SER A 49 32.99 -10.08 -4.57
CA SER A 49 34.41 -9.85 -4.39
C SER A 49 35.14 -11.15 -4.07
N ARG A 50 36.36 -11.31 -4.60
CA ARG A 50 37.31 -12.37 -4.21
C ARG A 50 37.89 -12.17 -2.82
N ARG A 51 37.76 -10.97 -2.25
CA ARG A 51 38.18 -10.62 -0.88
C ARG A 51 37.01 -10.08 -0.07
N PRO A 52 35.94 -10.88 0.09
CA PRO A 52 34.75 -10.43 0.78
C PRO A 52 35.08 -10.13 2.24
N VAL A 53 34.50 -9.05 2.77
CA VAL A 53 34.64 -8.71 4.20
C VAL A 53 33.85 -9.69 5.05
N TYR A 54 32.66 -10.04 4.55
CA TYR A 54 31.69 -10.81 5.29
C TYR A 54 31.43 -12.13 4.57
N SER A 55 31.26 -13.21 5.32
CA SER A 55 30.94 -14.52 4.77
C SER A 55 29.52 -14.58 4.21
N ASN A 56 28.60 -13.81 4.80
CA ASN A 56 27.19 -13.73 4.45
C ASN A 56 26.90 -12.74 3.33
N ASP A 57 27.70 -11.68 3.19
CA ASP A 57 27.61 -10.73 2.08
C ASP A 57 28.97 -10.64 1.38
N ARG A 58 29.11 -11.39 0.30
CA ARG A 58 30.34 -11.43 -0.50
C ARG A 58 30.43 -10.29 -1.51
N SER A 59 29.46 -9.36 -1.55
CA SER A 59 29.47 -8.27 -2.53
C SER A 59 30.40 -7.11 -2.15
N ILE A 60 30.72 -6.98 -0.86
CA ILE A 60 31.63 -5.95 -0.34
C ILE A 60 33.01 -6.56 -0.13
N GLY A 61 33.98 -6.04 -0.86
CA GLY A 61 35.39 -6.38 -0.70
C GLY A 61 36.12 -5.42 0.26
N ARG A 62 37.27 -5.87 0.77
CA ARG A 62 38.18 -5.01 1.56
C ARG A 62 39.64 -5.20 1.19
N ILE A 63 40.35 -4.08 1.08
CA ILE A 63 41.81 -4.04 0.92
C ILE A 63 42.43 -3.16 2.00
N LEU A 64 43.68 -3.45 2.35
CA LEU A 64 44.45 -2.60 3.26
C LEU A 64 45.02 -1.41 2.48
N VAL A 65 45.01 -0.22 3.09
CA VAL A 65 45.57 1.00 2.47
C VAL A 65 47.04 0.80 2.07
N LYS A 66 47.82 0.10 2.91
CA LYS A 66 49.24 -0.24 2.64
C LYS A 66 49.46 -1.11 1.40
N SER A 67 48.41 -1.72 0.85
CA SER A 67 48.48 -2.51 -0.40
C SER A 67 48.33 -1.64 -1.65
N ILE A 68 48.05 -0.35 -1.51
CA ILE A 68 47.95 0.61 -2.62
C ILE A 68 49.30 1.33 -2.75
N PRO A 69 49.97 1.27 -3.91
CA PRO A 69 51.24 1.98 -4.09
C PRO A 69 51.01 3.51 -4.11
N PRO A 70 51.92 4.31 -3.53
CA PRO A 70 51.97 5.74 -3.78
C PRO A 70 52.33 6.05 -5.25
N PRO A 71 51.82 7.15 -5.83
CA PRO A 71 50.83 8.06 -5.26
C PRO A 71 49.43 7.41 -5.23
N HIS A 72 48.67 7.66 -4.16
CA HIS A 72 47.31 7.13 -3.97
C HIS A 72 46.29 7.86 -4.85
N THR A 73 46.37 7.62 -6.15
CA THR A 73 45.42 8.16 -7.14
C THR A 73 44.31 7.16 -7.45
N VAL A 74 43.21 7.63 -8.02
CA VAL A 74 42.14 6.77 -8.57
C VAL A 74 42.72 5.67 -9.47
N ARG A 75 43.67 6.01 -10.36
CA ARG A 75 44.33 5.03 -11.22
C ARG A 75 45.08 3.94 -10.45
N SER A 76 45.80 4.31 -9.39
CA SER A 76 46.54 3.34 -8.55
C SER A 76 45.60 2.35 -7.86
N ILE A 77 44.47 2.86 -7.35
CA ILE A 77 43.47 2.07 -6.63
C ILE A 77 42.72 1.16 -7.60
N THR A 78 42.22 1.70 -8.71
CA THR A 78 41.57 0.94 -9.79
C THR A 78 42.45 -0.20 -10.28
N ARG A 79 43.76 0.04 -10.49
CA ARG A 79 44.71 -1.00 -10.88
C ARG A 79 44.81 -2.13 -9.86
N VAL A 80 44.94 -1.79 -8.57
CA VAL A 80 45.04 -2.78 -7.49
C VAL A 80 43.77 -3.59 -7.35
N LEU A 81 42.60 -2.94 -7.34
CA LEU A 81 41.31 -3.61 -7.26
C LEU A 81 41.12 -4.56 -8.44
N ARG A 82 41.45 -4.13 -9.66
CA ARG A 82 41.37 -4.99 -10.85
C ARG A 82 42.26 -6.21 -10.77
N GLN A 83 43.50 -6.03 -10.32
CA GLN A 83 44.45 -7.13 -10.16
C GLN A 83 43.96 -8.16 -9.14
N ILE A 84 43.46 -7.70 -7.99
CA ILE A 84 42.95 -8.56 -6.91
C ILE A 84 41.71 -9.33 -7.37
N GLU A 85 40.82 -8.67 -8.11
CA GLU A 85 39.58 -9.26 -8.60
C GLU A 85 39.75 -10.04 -9.91
N GLY A 86 40.95 -10.00 -10.50
CA GLY A 86 41.32 -10.76 -11.70
C GLY A 86 40.73 -10.21 -13.00
N PHE A 87 40.42 -8.91 -13.07
CA PHE A 87 40.04 -8.23 -14.31
C PHE A 87 41.27 -8.03 -15.20
N LYS A 88 41.11 -8.18 -16.52
CA LYS A 88 42.21 -8.03 -17.49
C LYS A 88 42.55 -6.55 -17.65
N ALA A 89 43.79 -6.21 -17.95
CA ALA A 89 44.21 -4.82 -18.18
C ALA A 89 43.48 -4.12 -19.35
N SER A 90 42.96 -4.89 -20.31
CA SER A 90 42.18 -4.40 -21.45
C SER A 90 40.75 -3.97 -21.08
N ASP A 91 40.20 -4.42 -19.95
CA ASP A 91 38.84 -4.05 -19.54
C ASP A 91 38.79 -2.55 -19.22
N THR A 92 37.77 -1.85 -19.69
CA THR A 92 37.55 -0.45 -19.29
C THR A 92 36.88 -0.43 -17.92
N SER A 93 37.37 0.42 -17.03
CA SER A 93 36.92 0.47 -15.64
C SER A 93 36.81 1.90 -15.15
N GLN A 94 35.77 2.20 -14.40
CA GLN A 94 35.52 3.51 -13.80
C GLN A 94 35.38 3.34 -12.29
N LEU A 95 35.99 4.24 -11.52
CA LEU A 95 35.91 4.24 -10.06
C LEU A 95 35.05 5.42 -9.59
N PHE A 96 34.05 5.14 -8.77
CA PHE A 96 33.20 6.13 -8.13
C PHE A 96 33.60 6.26 -6.65
N VAL A 97 33.81 7.50 -6.23
CA VAL A 97 34.39 7.86 -4.93
C VAL A 97 33.55 9.00 -4.32
N PRO A 98 32.56 8.72 -3.44
CA PRO A 98 32.05 7.42 -2.98
C PRO A 98 31.05 6.77 -3.96
N LEU A 99 30.45 5.62 -3.58
CA LEU A 99 29.38 4.94 -4.36
C LEU A 99 28.23 5.85 -4.79
N SER A 100 27.88 6.88 -4.01
CA SER A 100 26.80 7.83 -4.36
C SER A 100 27.21 8.89 -5.38
N SER A 101 28.48 8.92 -5.80
CA SER A 101 28.96 9.90 -6.78
C SER A 101 28.22 9.78 -8.11
N GLN A 102 27.87 10.94 -8.69
CA GLN A 102 27.18 11.01 -9.98
C GLN A 102 28.12 10.87 -11.17
N THR A 103 29.42 11.11 -10.97
CA THR A 103 30.44 10.99 -11.99
C THR A 103 31.60 10.12 -11.50
N PRO A 104 32.25 9.37 -12.40
CA PRO A 104 33.45 8.64 -12.05
C PRO A 104 34.57 9.64 -11.74
N ALA A 105 35.42 9.29 -10.77
CA ALA A 105 36.56 10.09 -10.41
C ALA A 105 37.63 10.01 -11.52
N ASN A 106 38.34 11.12 -11.76
CA ASN A 106 39.40 11.17 -12.75
C ASN A 106 40.60 10.34 -12.28
N ASP A 107 41.24 9.61 -13.18
CA ASP A 107 42.39 8.73 -12.91
C ASP A 107 43.54 9.44 -12.17
N SER A 108 43.75 10.73 -12.42
CA SER A 108 44.79 11.54 -11.77
C SER A 108 44.37 12.13 -10.42
N THR A 109 43.08 12.03 -10.05
CA THR A 109 42.59 12.54 -8.77
C THR A 109 43.26 11.80 -7.63
N TYR A 110 43.88 12.55 -6.72
CA TYR A 110 44.42 12.02 -5.47
C TYR A 110 43.28 11.66 -4.54
N ILE A 111 43.31 10.44 -4.02
CA ILE A 111 42.46 10.02 -2.91
C ILE A 111 43.33 10.14 -1.68
N SER A 112 43.08 11.17 -0.86
CA SER A 112 43.65 11.20 0.48
C SER A 112 43.25 9.87 1.14
N LEU A 113 44.17 9.17 1.81
CA LEU A 113 43.92 7.93 2.56
C LEU A 113 44.32 8.09 4.04
N SER A 114 44.51 9.34 4.48
CA SER A 114 45.20 9.70 5.73
C SER A 114 44.32 10.38 6.79
N SER A 115 42.99 10.20 6.79
CA SER A 115 42.08 10.97 7.66
C SER A 115 40.84 10.16 8.12
N HIS A 116 40.16 10.62 9.17
CA HIS A 116 38.99 9.94 9.77
C HIS A 116 37.67 10.05 8.96
N SER A 117 37.70 10.61 7.75
CA SER A 117 36.50 10.87 6.93
C SER A 117 36.73 10.56 5.45
N LEU A 118 37.21 9.35 5.17
CA LEU A 118 37.56 8.93 3.82
C LEU A 118 36.42 8.20 3.12
N PRO A 119 36.26 8.41 1.81
CA PRO A 119 35.44 7.56 0.96
C PRO A 119 35.89 6.09 1.08
N GLY A 120 34.95 5.17 1.31
CA GLY A 120 35.28 3.75 1.42
C GLY A 120 35.86 3.31 2.76
N LEU A 121 35.79 4.08 3.87
CA LEU A 121 36.16 3.56 5.21
C LEU A 121 35.11 2.70 5.87
N SER A 122 33.90 2.76 5.34
CA SER A 122 32.73 2.11 5.89
C SER A 122 32.13 1.21 4.83
N ALA A 123 31.67 0.03 5.24
CA ALA A 123 30.93 -0.87 4.38
C ALA A 123 29.60 -0.26 3.89
N GLN A 124 29.09 0.77 4.57
CA GLN A 124 27.88 1.51 4.17
C GLN A 124 28.15 2.55 3.08
N GLN A 125 29.39 3.00 2.92
CA GLN A 125 29.81 3.90 1.83
C GLN A 125 31.09 3.39 1.15
N PRO A 126 31.04 2.22 0.49
CA PRO A 126 32.19 1.65 -0.18
C PRO A 126 32.55 2.48 -1.43
N LEU A 127 33.78 2.31 -1.92
CA LEU A 127 34.12 2.70 -3.28
C LEU A 127 33.39 1.79 -4.27
N ALA A 128 33.12 2.26 -5.49
CA ALA A 128 32.49 1.42 -6.49
C ALA A 128 33.30 1.35 -7.77
N LEU A 129 33.75 0.14 -8.10
CA LEU A 129 34.45 -0.14 -9.35
C LEU A 129 33.47 -0.70 -10.36
N VAL A 130 33.17 0.06 -11.40
CA VAL A 130 32.32 -0.35 -12.51
C VAL A 130 33.22 -0.80 -13.65
N VAL A 131 33.09 -2.05 -14.08
CA VAL A 131 33.89 -2.65 -15.15
C VAL A 131 32.99 -2.92 -16.35
N GLN A 132 33.40 -2.45 -17.52
CA GLN A 132 32.79 -2.81 -18.80
C GLN A 132 33.60 -3.97 -19.37
N SER A 133 33.15 -5.21 -19.16
CA SER A 133 33.83 -6.39 -19.70
C SER A 133 32.87 -7.20 -20.56
N GLN A 134 33.31 -7.60 -21.76
CA GLN A 134 32.52 -8.42 -22.69
C GLN A 134 32.68 -9.94 -22.47
N ALA A 135 33.49 -10.42 -21.52
CA ALA A 135 33.79 -11.85 -21.42
C ALA A 135 34.02 -12.41 -20.00
N SER A 136 33.10 -13.30 -19.59
CA SER A 136 33.31 -14.46 -18.71
C SER A 136 33.74 -14.25 -17.26
N PHE A 137 33.09 -13.38 -16.49
CA PHE A 137 33.17 -13.50 -15.03
C PHE A 137 32.16 -14.55 -14.53
N ARG A 138 32.63 -15.51 -13.71
CA ARG A 138 31.93 -16.77 -13.40
C ARG A 138 31.08 -16.77 -12.11
N SER A 139 30.99 -15.68 -11.35
CA SER A 139 30.15 -15.64 -10.14
C SER A 139 29.29 -14.38 -10.12
N LYS A 140 28.04 -14.51 -10.59
CA LYS A 140 27.00 -13.52 -10.31
C LYS A 140 26.56 -13.73 -8.86
N VAL A 141 26.33 -12.65 -8.11
CA VAL A 141 25.66 -12.76 -6.80
C VAL A 141 24.28 -13.37 -7.05
N LYS A 142 24.07 -14.63 -6.65
CA LYS A 142 22.70 -15.15 -6.54
C LYS A 142 22.04 -14.40 -5.40
N ALA A 143 21.06 -13.56 -5.73
CA ALA A 143 20.25 -12.85 -4.74
C ALA A 143 19.44 -13.77 -3.80
N GLU A 144 19.47 -15.09 -4.04
CA GLU A 144 18.79 -16.10 -3.23
C GLU A 144 19.58 -16.35 -1.93
N ASN A 145 19.00 -15.90 -0.81
CA ASN A 145 19.38 -16.16 0.61
C ASN A 145 20.18 -15.10 1.38
N LEU A 146 19.92 -13.80 1.16
CA LEU A 146 20.19 -12.77 2.20
C LEU A 146 19.13 -12.74 3.32
N SER A 147 18.18 -13.69 3.35
CA SER A 147 16.97 -13.63 4.19
C SER A 147 17.16 -13.99 5.66
N ASN A 148 18.27 -14.63 6.06
CA ASN A 148 18.42 -15.19 7.41
C ASN A 148 19.71 -14.76 8.12
N VAL A 149 20.07 -13.47 8.11
CA VAL A 149 21.29 -13.01 8.78
C VAL A 149 21.00 -11.99 9.87
N THR A 150 21.29 -12.40 11.10
CA THR A 150 21.10 -11.67 12.36
C THR A 150 22.27 -10.78 12.77
N ASP A 151 23.34 -10.66 11.96
CA ASP A 151 24.47 -9.78 12.25
C ASP A 151 24.28 -8.36 11.68
N ILE A 152 23.54 -7.58 12.48
CA ILE A 152 23.61 -6.14 12.82
C ILE A 152 24.57 -5.22 12.05
N HIS A 153 24.51 -5.21 10.72
CA HIS A 153 24.78 -3.98 9.98
C HIS A 153 23.46 -3.37 9.57
N GLU A 154 23.30 -2.06 9.79
CA GLU A 154 22.18 -1.27 9.26
C GLU A 154 22.28 -1.29 7.73
N ILE A 155 21.79 -2.37 7.12
CA ILE A 155 21.67 -2.49 5.68
C ILE A 155 20.53 -1.57 5.27
N ASN A 156 20.87 -0.53 4.53
CA ASN A 156 19.88 0.36 3.96
C ASN A 156 19.19 -0.33 2.78
N TYR A 157 17.89 -0.52 2.90
CA TYR A 157 17.05 -1.12 1.87
C TYR A 157 16.14 -0.04 1.25
N VAL A 158 15.88 -0.21 -0.04
CA VAL A 158 14.73 0.42 -0.70
C VAL A 158 13.61 -0.61 -0.74
N TYR A 159 12.52 -0.32 -0.04
CA TYR A 159 11.28 -1.07 -0.10
C TYR A 159 10.44 -0.58 -1.26
N TYR A 160 9.87 -1.52 -2.01
CA TYR A 160 9.05 -1.22 -3.17
C TYR A 160 7.92 -2.22 -3.34
N ARG A 161 6.87 -1.82 -4.05
CA ARG A 161 5.73 -2.66 -4.36
C ARG A 161 5.45 -2.63 -5.85
N LEU A 162 5.29 -3.81 -6.44
CA LEU A 162 4.97 -3.95 -7.86
C LEU A 162 3.47 -3.82 -8.10
N TYR A 163 3.11 -3.09 -9.15
CA TYR A 163 1.73 -2.93 -9.60
C TYR A 163 1.62 -3.15 -11.10
N SER A 164 0.49 -3.71 -11.54
CA SER A 164 0.01 -3.63 -12.93
C SER A 164 -1.30 -2.85 -12.97
N LYS A 165 -1.90 -2.68 -14.15
CA LYS A 165 -3.25 -2.13 -14.29
C LYS A 165 -4.31 -2.93 -13.50
N GLU A 166 -4.03 -4.19 -13.19
CA GLU A 166 -4.91 -5.09 -12.46
C GLU A 166 -4.80 -5.00 -10.92
N GLY A 167 -3.76 -4.37 -10.38
CA GLY A 167 -3.48 -4.36 -8.94
C GLY A 167 -2.04 -4.70 -8.59
N ALA A 168 -1.82 -4.97 -7.31
CA ALA A 168 -0.52 -5.40 -6.81
C ALA A 168 -0.08 -6.77 -7.37
N LEU A 169 1.20 -6.87 -7.75
CA LEU A 169 1.84 -8.09 -8.25
C LEU A 169 2.71 -8.73 -7.18
N VAL A 170 2.95 -10.04 -7.29
CA VAL A 170 3.93 -10.75 -6.45
C VAL A 170 5.35 -10.30 -6.80
N SER A 171 6.11 -9.84 -5.81
CA SER A 171 7.54 -9.54 -5.94
C SER A 171 8.37 -10.81 -5.73
N LYS A 172 9.36 -11.03 -6.60
CA LYS A 172 10.36 -12.11 -6.46
C LYS A 172 11.36 -11.82 -5.35
N THR A 173 11.51 -10.56 -4.95
CA THR A 173 12.36 -10.13 -3.83
C THR A 173 11.57 -9.97 -2.53
N SER A 174 10.34 -10.52 -2.49
CA SER A 174 9.54 -10.50 -1.27
C SER A 174 10.25 -11.19 -0.12
N PHE A 175 10.23 -10.53 1.02
CA PHE A 175 10.87 -10.99 2.26
C PHE A 175 9.85 -11.28 3.36
N LYS A 176 8.58 -10.94 3.12
CA LYS A 176 7.44 -11.20 4.00
C LYS A 176 6.47 -12.16 3.33
N ARG A 177 6.06 -13.18 4.08
CA ARG A 177 5.14 -14.22 3.58
C ARG A 177 3.70 -13.71 3.47
N ASP A 178 3.33 -12.83 4.39
CA ASP A 178 2.03 -12.15 4.47
C ASP A 178 1.90 -10.99 3.48
N GLU A 179 3.02 -10.47 2.99
CA GLU A 179 3.07 -9.36 2.01
C GLU A 179 3.86 -9.73 0.75
N PRO A 180 3.36 -10.66 -0.08
CA PRO A 180 4.09 -11.18 -1.24
C PRO A 180 4.36 -10.13 -2.33
N SER A 181 3.68 -8.99 -2.32
CA SER A 181 3.91 -7.89 -3.27
C SER A 181 5.00 -6.91 -2.85
N LEU A 182 5.43 -6.98 -1.59
CA LEU A 182 6.41 -6.07 -1.02
C LEU A 182 7.83 -6.63 -1.22
N GLY A 183 8.56 -6.03 -2.13
CA GLY A 183 9.96 -6.31 -2.40
C GLY A 183 10.90 -5.40 -1.63
N ARG A 184 12.18 -5.78 -1.56
CA ARG A 184 13.25 -4.92 -1.06
C ARG A 184 14.54 -5.13 -1.83
N ILE A 185 15.30 -4.05 -2.03
CA ILE A 185 16.61 -4.08 -2.67
C ILE A 185 17.63 -3.40 -1.76
N ASN A 186 18.79 -4.03 -1.60
CA ASN A 186 19.93 -3.39 -0.93
C ASN A 186 20.44 -2.23 -1.79
N ILE A 187 20.56 -1.04 -1.21
CA ILE A 187 21.06 0.17 -1.88
C ILE A 187 22.45 -0.04 -2.47
N LEU A 188 23.30 -0.81 -1.80
CA LEU A 188 24.65 -1.13 -2.29
C LEU A 188 24.65 -1.97 -3.57
N SER A 189 23.51 -2.57 -3.93
CA SER A 189 23.35 -3.29 -5.19
C SER A 189 22.89 -2.42 -6.36
N ILE A 190 22.63 -1.14 -6.11
CA ILE A 190 22.33 -0.15 -7.15
C ILE A 190 23.65 0.40 -7.67
N LYS A 191 23.88 0.18 -8.96
CA LYS A 191 25.08 0.62 -9.66
C LYS A 191 25.19 2.16 -9.65
N PRO A 192 26.39 2.72 -9.46
CA PRO A 192 26.60 4.14 -9.65
C PRO A 192 26.58 4.54 -11.15
N PRO A 193 26.14 5.76 -11.49
CA PRO A 193 25.56 6.75 -10.58
C PRO A 193 24.18 6.32 -10.07
N GLN A 194 23.96 6.48 -8.77
CA GLN A 194 22.72 6.09 -8.09
C GLN A 194 21.58 7.03 -8.51
N THR A 195 20.94 6.68 -9.63
CA THR A 195 19.87 7.42 -10.31
C THR A 195 18.60 6.56 -10.35
N VAL A 196 17.45 7.19 -10.62
CA VAL A 196 16.20 6.46 -10.90
C VAL A 196 16.37 5.43 -12.02
N THR A 197 17.16 5.71 -13.06
CA THR A 197 17.46 4.76 -14.14
C THR A 197 18.20 3.52 -13.62
N SER A 198 19.25 3.70 -12.82
CA SER A 198 20.00 2.58 -12.23
C SER A 198 19.15 1.74 -11.27
N LEU A 199 18.26 2.38 -10.50
CA LEU A 199 17.30 1.69 -9.63
C LEU A 199 16.27 0.90 -10.44
N LYS A 200 15.70 1.49 -11.50
CA LYS A 200 14.79 0.79 -12.42
C LYS A 200 15.45 -0.43 -13.04
N ALA A 201 16.67 -0.29 -13.56
CA ALA A 201 17.44 -1.40 -14.12
C ALA A 201 17.63 -2.52 -13.09
N ARG A 202 17.98 -2.15 -11.84
CA ARG A 202 18.16 -3.11 -10.75
C ARG A 202 16.86 -3.84 -10.39
N ILE A 203 15.75 -3.12 -10.24
CA ILE A 203 14.43 -3.71 -10.00
C ILE A 203 14.05 -4.65 -11.16
N CYS A 204 14.20 -4.21 -12.40
CA CYS A 204 13.86 -5.01 -13.57
C CYS A 204 14.67 -6.31 -13.64
N GLY A 205 15.98 -6.27 -13.38
CA GLY A 205 16.82 -7.48 -13.35
C GLY A 205 16.41 -8.46 -12.26
N MET A 206 16.12 -7.96 -11.05
CA MET A 206 15.70 -8.79 -9.92
C MET A 206 14.31 -9.41 -10.13
N GLU A 207 13.40 -8.63 -10.72
CA GLU A 207 12.02 -9.03 -10.99
C GLU A 207 11.86 -9.75 -12.34
N LYS A 208 12.92 -9.84 -13.15
CA LYS A 208 12.94 -10.36 -14.53
C LYS A 208 11.87 -9.70 -15.41
N LEU A 209 11.88 -8.37 -15.45
CA LEU A 209 10.97 -7.51 -16.20
C LEU A 209 11.60 -7.10 -17.54
N ASP A 210 12.07 -8.09 -18.32
CA ASP A 210 13.03 -7.94 -19.43
C ASP A 210 12.52 -7.16 -20.67
N SER A 211 11.40 -6.43 -20.57
CA SER A 211 10.85 -5.59 -21.64
C SER A 211 10.08 -4.37 -21.13
N TYR A 212 10.09 -4.10 -19.82
CA TYR A 212 9.29 -3.03 -19.22
C TYR A 212 10.19 -1.91 -18.71
N THR A 213 9.80 -0.68 -19.03
CA THR A 213 10.31 0.53 -18.38
C THR A 213 9.32 0.94 -17.30
N PRO A 214 9.43 0.41 -16.06
CA PRO A 214 8.47 0.73 -15.01
C PRO A 214 8.51 2.21 -14.66
N ASN A 215 7.37 2.75 -14.25
CA ASN A 215 7.29 4.05 -13.64
C ASN A 215 7.49 3.91 -12.13
N LEU A 216 8.36 4.74 -11.56
CA LEU A 216 8.59 4.79 -10.12
C LEU A 216 7.84 5.98 -9.55
N VAL A 217 7.10 5.73 -8.48
CA VAL A 217 6.36 6.74 -7.72
C VAL A 217 6.90 6.73 -6.29
N GLU A 218 7.01 7.92 -5.71
CA GLU A 218 7.69 8.16 -4.42
C GLU A 218 7.23 7.22 -3.29
N ASN A 219 5.93 7.01 -3.18
CA ASN A 219 5.34 6.03 -2.29
C ASN A 219 3.97 5.57 -2.83
N ILE A 220 3.37 4.56 -2.19
CA ILE A 220 2.08 4.00 -2.62
C ILE A 220 0.90 4.96 -2.51
N PHE A 221 0.98 6.04 -1.73
CA PHE A 221 -0.10 7.04 -1.59
C PHE A 221 0.16 8.31 -2.39
N SER A 222 1.37 8.47 -2.93
CA SER A 222 1.77 9.60 -3.75
C SER A 222 1.43 9.36 -5.21
N GLU A 223 1.23 10.44 -5.96
CA GLU A 223 1.15 10.41 -7.43
C GLU A 223 2.42 10.97 -8.08
N LYS A 224 3.37 11.40 -7.25
CA LYS A 224 4.60 12.03 -7.72
C LYS A 224 5.51 10.98 -8.33
N VAL A 225 5.51 10.94 -9.66
CA VAL A 225 6.48 10.17 -10.43
C VAL A 225 7.87 10.74 -10.14
N ILE A 226 8.79 9.85 -9.78
CA ILE A 226 10.18 10.25 -9.53
C ILE A 226 10.84 10.48 -10.89
N GLY A 227 11.36 11.70 -11.10
CA GLY A 227 12.12 12.05 -12.29
C GLY A 227 13.40 11.23 -12.44
N ASN A 228 14.10 11.34 -13.56
CA ASN A 228 15.33 10.57 -13.82
C ASN A 228 16.57 11.08 -13.07
N ASP A 229 16.37 11.87 -12.02
CA ASP A 229 17.43 12.54 -11.27
C ASP A 229 18.20 11.57 -10.35
N ALA A 230 19.27 12.10 -9.76
CA ALA A 230 20.06 11.43 -8.73
C ALA A 230 19.21 11.14 -7.49
N ILE A 231 19.33 9.93 -6.92
CA ILE A 231 18.69 9.57 -5.65
C ILE A 231 19.75 9.60 -4.56
N SER A 232 19.53 10.41 -3.52
CA SER A 232 20.41 10.45 -2.35
C SER A 232 19.98 9.42 -1.30
N PHE A 233 20.44 8.18 -1.43
CA PHE A 233 20.15 7.10 -0.46
C PHE A 233 20.88 7.25 0.89
N LEU A 234 21.76 8.24 1.00
CA LEU A 234 22.53 8.56 2.21
C LEU A 234 22.02 9.82 2.92
N GLY A 235 20.95 10.43 2.40
CA GLY A 235 20.27 11.55 3.05
C GLY A 235 19.46 11.12 4.27
N ALA A 236 18.91 12.10 4.99
CA ALA A 236 18.04 11.86 6.14
C ALA A 236 16.74 11.12 5.76
N SER A 237 16.30 11.24 4.49
CA SER A 237 15.15 10.52 3.95
C SER A 237 15.33 10.24 2.45
N TYR A 238 14.85 9.08 2.00
CA TYR A 238 14.75 8.73 0.58
C TYR A 238 13.47 7.93 0.30
N PRO A 239 12.96 7.97 -0.96
CA PRO A 239 11.78 7.20 -1.34
C PRO A 239 11.93 5.71 -1.05
N GLY A 240 10.94 5.11 -0.40
CA GLY A 240 10.97 3.68 -0.05
C GLY A 240 11.94 3.30 1.07
N GLN A 241 12.41 4.25 1.88
CA GLN A 241 13.24 3.94 3.05
C GLN A 241 12.50 3.11 4.10
N GLN A 242 11.20 3.35 4.26
CA GLN A 242 10.37 2.65 5.24
C GLN A 242 9.50 1.59 4.57
N GLU A 243 9.24 0.53 5.33
CA GLU A 243 8.48 -0.61 4.83
C GLU A 243 7.00 -0.29 4.60
N ASP A 244 6.41 0.51 5.49
CA ASP A 244 5.02 0.96 5.47
C ASP A 244 4.77 2.04 4.40
N GLN A 245 5.82 2.72 3.96
CA GLN A 245 5.80 3.68 2.85
C GLN A 245 6.74 3.26 1.71
N PRO A 246 6.50 2.09 1.09
CA PRO A 246 7.35 1.62 0.01
C PRO A 246 7.11 2.44 -1.25
N MET A 247 8.11 2.50 -2.12
CA MET A 247 7.93 3.05 -3.47
C MET A 247 6.93 2.22 -4.27
N ALA A 248 6.12 2.84 -5.12
CA ALA A 248 5.29 2.12 -6.07
C ALA A 248 6.01 1.97 -7.42
N VAL A 249 6.08 0.74 -7.92
CA VAL A 249 6.66 0.37 -9.21
C VAL A 249 5.52 -0.04 -10.13
N ILE A 250 5.10 0.87 -11.00
CA ILE A 250 4.00 0.63 -11.92
C ILE A 250 4.57 0.02 -13.19
N CYS A 251 4.32 -1.28 -13.36
CA CYS A 251 4.58 -2.00 -14.58
C CYS A 251 3.41 -1.73 -15.54
N ASN A 252 3.69 -1.14 -16.69
CA ASN A 252 2.71 -1.00 -17.77
C ASN A 252 2.83 -2.21 -18.70
N PRO A 253 2.04 -3.28 -18.54
CA PRO A 253 2.00 -4.33 -19.54
C PRO A 253 1.26 -3.80 -20.76
N PHE A 254 1.98 -3.44 -21.83
CA PHE A 254 1.42 -3.62 -23.16
C PHE A 254 1.27 -5.13 -23.37
N ASP A 255 0.02 -5.56 -23.49
CA ASP A 255 -0.46 -6.86 -23.98
C ASP A 255 0.51 -8.03 -23.81
N GLN A 256 0.61 -8.55 -22.58
CA GLN A 256 0.94 -9.97 -22.44
C GLN A 256 -0.25 -10.78 -22.97
N SER A 257 -0.20 -11.08 -24.25
CA SER A 257 -0.76 -12.30 -24.81
C SER A 257 -0.28 -13.48 -23.94
N THR A 258 -1.22 -14.01 -23.15
CA THR A 258 -1.31 -15.38 -22.65
C THR A 258 0.01 -16.03 -22.14
N LYS A 259 0.22 -16.08 -20.81
CA LYS A 259 0.59 -17.33 -20.08
C LYS A 259 0.97 -17.20 -18.59
N SER A 260 1.03 -16.02 -17.97
CA SER A 260 1.35 -15.94 -16.53
C SER A 260 0.41 -15.00 -15.79
N LYS A 261 -0.82 -15.46 -15.50
CA LYS A 261 -1.71 -14.80 -14.53
C LYS A 261 -1.16 -15.02 -13.12
N ARG A 262 -0.19 -14.21 -12.69
CA ARG A 262 0.26 -14.11 -11.28
C ARG A 262 -0.24 -12.81 -10.64
N VAL A 263 -1.51 -12.48 -10.89
CA VAL A 263 -2.19 -11.43 -10.13
C VAL A 263 -2.48 -12.00 -8.76
N LEU A 264 -2.12 -11.26 -7.71
CA LEU A 264 -2.46 -11.65 -6.35
C LEU A 264 -3.98 -11.67 -6.21
N ARG A 265 -4.56 -12.86 -6.04
CA ARG A 265 -5.87 -12.95 -5.40
C ARG A 265 -5.68 -12.56 -3.93
N PRO A 266 -6.63 -11.81 -3.32
CA PRO A 266 -6.55 -11.51 -1.90
C PRO A 266 -6.29 -12.80 -1.12
N LEU A 267 -5.31 -12.77 -0.22
CA LEU A 267 -5.10 -13.85 0.74
C LEU A 267 -6.41 -14.01 1.51
N GLN A 268 -7.21 -15.02 1.16
CA GLN A 268 -8.26 -15.50 2.04
C GLN A 268 -7.54 -16.00 3.29
N LEU A 269 -7.42 -15.13 4.29
CA LEU A 269 -7.04 -15.46 5.66
C LEU A 269 -8.11 -16.43 6.16
N ARG A 270 -7.96 -17.71 5.81
CA ARG A 270 -8.66 -18.79 6.50
C ARG A 270 -8.19 -18.70 7.94
N LEU A 271 -9.04 -18.15 8.80
CA LEU A 271 -8.99 -18.35 10.23
C LEU A 271 -9.12 -19.86 10.48
N GLN A 272 -8.01 -20.58 10.37
CA GLN A 272 -7.91 -21.91 10.97
C GLN A 272 -7.75 -21.69 12.47
N ASP A 273 -8.80 -22.07 13.16
CA ASP A 273 -8.93 -22.08 14.61
C ASP A 273 -7.76 -22.88 15.22
N ARG A 274 -6.77 -22.17 15.75
CA ARG A 274 -5.62 -22.76 16.45
C ARG A 274 -5.95 -22.91 17.93
N SER A 275 -6.87 -23.82 18.24
CA SER A 275 -7.00 -24.39 19.58
C SER A 275 -6.10 -25.64 19.69
N LYS A 276 -4.83 -25.41 20.05
CA LYS A 276 -3.95 -26.36 20.77
C LYS A 276 -2.59 -25.71 21.01
N SER A 277 -2.44 -25.16 22.21
CA SER A 277 -1.17 -24.73 22.79
C SER A 277 -0.40 -25.94 23.33
N SER A 278 0.88 -26.03 22.98
CA SER A 278 1.87 -26.73 23.79
C SER A 278 2.84 -25.68 24.33
N ASN A 279 2.81 -25.50 25.65
CA ASN A 279 3.65 -24.57 26.40
C ASN A 279 5.13 -24.93 26.22
N ILE A 280 5.91 -24.01 25.65
CA ILE A 280 7.36 -23.96 25.84
C ILE A 280 7.67 -22.56 26.37
N PHE A 281 8.08 -22.52 27.64
CA PHE A 281 8.53 -21.32 28.34
C PHE A 281 9.84 -20.82 27.72
N PHE A 282 9.86 -19.59 27.21
CA PHE A 282 11.08 -18.81 27.03
C PHE A 282 11.00 -17.59 27.94
N ALA A 283 12.03 -17.40 28.76
CA ALA A 283 12.16 -16.27 29.68
C ALA A 283 12.32 -14.93 28.91
N PRO A 284 11.72 -13.83 29.40
CA PRO A 284 11.79 -12.54 28.71
C PRO A 284 13.14 -11.85 28.96
N SER A 285 13.84 -11.54 27.87
CA SER A 285 14.98 -10.63 27.86
C SER A 285 14.49 -9.19 28.00
N THR A 286 14.82 -8.53 29.11
CA THR A 286 14.50 -7.14 29.40
C THR A 286 15.35 -6.19 28.55
N LYS A 287 14.83 -5.77 27.39
CA LYS A 287 15.17 -4.48 26.78
C LYS A 287 13.87 -3.79 26.40
N SER A 288 13.51 -2.76 27.17
CA SER A 288 12.34 -1.91 26.95
C SER A 288 12.56 -1.07 25.68
N ARG A 289 12.17 -1.64 24.54
CA ARG A 289 11.91 -0.87 23.32
C ARG A 289 10.44 -0.47 23.38
N GLU A 290 10.15 0.83 23.30
CA GLU A 290 8.77 1.34 23.23
C GLU A 290 7.99 0.53 22.19
N PRO A 291 6.72 0.17 22.46
CA PRO A 291 5.92 -0.55 21.50
C PRO A 291 5.70 0.35 20.28
N GLU A 292 6.45 0.08 19.20
CA GLU A 292 6.21 0.66 17.88
C GLU A 292 4.71 0.53 17.59
N LYS A 293 4.05 1.68 17.49
CA LYS A 293 2.62 1.80 17.23
C LYS A 293 2.36 1.12 15.89
N ARG A 294 1.94 -0.15 15.93
CA ARG A 294 1.60 -0.90 14.72
C ARG A 294 0.48 -0.16 14.01
N VAL A 295 0.80 0.45 12.88
CA VAL A 295 -0.18 1.11 12.02
C VAL A 295 -1.17 0.03 11.59
N ALA A 296 -2.44 0.22 11.94
CA ALA A 296 -3.47 -0.73 11.57
C ALA A 296 -3.53 -0.84 10.03
N PRO A 297 -3.66 -2.06 9.48
CA PRO A 297 -3.81 -2.24 8.04
C PRO A 297 -5.03 -1.45 7.53
N HIS A 298 -4.84 -0.65 6.48
CA HIS A 298 -5.91 0.12 5.86
C HIS A 298 -6.68 -0.78 4.88
N TYR A 299 -7.99 -0.94 5.13
CA TYR A 299 -8.90 -1.77 4.34
C TYR A 299 -10.01 -0.92 3.73
N ILE A 300 -10.36 -1.22 2.49
CA ILE A 300 -11.59 -0.78 1.85
C ILE A 300 -12.59 -1.92 1.93
N TYR A 301 -13.67 -1.68 2.67
CA TYR A 301 -14.87 -2.49 2.67
C TYR A 301 -15.66 -2.20 1.40
N TYR A 302 -16.17 -3.26 0.77
CA TYR A 302 -16.96 -3.13 -0.44
C TYR A 302 -18.12 -4.14 -0.47
N ARG A 303 -19.17 -3.81 -1.21
CA ARG A 303 -20.31 -4.70 -1.50
C ARG A 303 -20.52 -4.82 -2.99
N VAL A 304 -20.98 -5.98 -3.43
CA VAL A 304 -21.26 -6.26 -4.84
C VAL A 304 -22.77 -6.34 -5.05
N TYR A 305 -23.29 -5.59 -6.01
CA TYR A 305 -24.73 -5.54 -6.31
C TYR A 305 -25.02 -5.99 -7.74
N ARG A 306 -26.21 -6.59 -7.93
CA ARG A 306 -26.86 -6.83 -9.23
C ARG A 306 -28.27 -6.26 -9.22
N LYS A 307 -29.04 -6.51 -10.29
CA LYS A 307 -30.43 -6.03 -10.44
C LYS A 307 -31.31 -6.34 -9.23
N GLY A 308 -31.15 -7.52 -8.61
CA GLY A 308 -31.95 -7.99 -7.48
C GLY A 308 -31.42 -7.66 -6.08
N GLY A 309 -30.37 -6.84 -5.94
CA GLY A 309 -29.77 -6.50 -4.64
C GLY A 309 -28.32 -7.00 -4.50
N PRO A 310 -27.80 -7.06 -3.25
CA PRO A 310 -26.43 -7.48 -3.01
C PRO A 310 -26.27 -8.98 -3.30
N ILE A 311 -25.11 -9.34 -3.84
CA ILE A 311 -24.71 -10.73 -4.08
C ILE A 311 -23.53 -11.09 -3.19
N GLY A 312 -23.30 -12.39 -2.99
CA GLY A 312 -22.12 -12.87 -2.26
C GLY A 312 -20.83 -12.40 -2.94
N SER A 313 -19.94 -11.80 -2.16
CA SER A 313 -18.56 -11.54 -2.55
C SER A 313 -17.78 -12.85 -2.57
N ASN A 314 -16.80 -12.97 -3.46
CA ASN A 314 -15.82 -14.06 -3.45
C ASN A 314 -14.82 -13.97 -2.28
N SER A 315 -14.79 -12.83 -1.57
CA SER A 315 -13.93 -12.60 -0.41
C SER A 315 -14.74 -12.05 0.78
N PRO A 316 -15.77 -12.76 1.25
CA PRO A 316 -16.64 -12.28 2.32
C PRO A 316 -15.86 -12.19 3.63
N ILE A 317 -16.15 -11.16 4.42
CA ILE A 317 -15.55 -10.98 5.74
C ILE A 317 -16.32 -11.76 6.81
N TYR A 318 -17.63 -11.81 6.64
CA TYR A 318 -18.58 -12.36 7.60
C TYR A 318 -19.29 -13.58 7.03
N ASN A 319 -19.62 -14.54 7.90
CA ASN A 319 -20.34 -15.75 7.51
C ASN A 319 -21.86 -15.50 7.38
N ASP A 320 -22.37 -14.55 8.16
CA ASP A 320 -23.77 -14.12 8.18
C ASP A 320 -24.07 -13.03 7.12
N ASP A 321 -23.06 -12.29 6.69
CA ASP A 321 -23.16 -11.38 5.54
C ASP A 321 -22.11 -11.70 4.48
N LEU A 322 -22.49 -12.58 3.55
CA LEU A 322 -21.61 -12.96 2.44
C LEU A 322 -21.41 -11.84 1.41
N SER A 323 -22.16 -10.75 1.47
CA SER A 323 -22.13 -9.72 0.43
C SER A 323 -21.07 -8.65 0.64
N ILE A 324 -20.50 -8.56 1.85
CA ILE A 324 -19.45 -7.61 2.19
C ILE A 324 -18.07 -8.24 2.13
N GLY A 325 -17.23 -7.68 1.25
CA GLY A 325 -15.82 -8.03 1.12
C GLY A 325 -14.91 -6.91 1.65
N ARG A 326 -13.62 -7.23 1.80
CA ARG A 326 -12.57 -6.23 2.08
C ARG A 326 -11.38 -6.39 1.15
N LEU A 327 -10.77 -5.26 0.82
CA LEU A 327 -9.57 -5.14 0.03
C LEU A 327 -8.55 -4.28 0.78
N MET A 328 -7.29 -4.69 0.82
CA MET A 328 -6.24 -3.81 1.37
C MET A 328 -6.00 -2.62 0.44
N VAL A 329 -5.91 -1.41 0.97
CA VAL A 329 -5.64 -0.18 0.20
C VAL A 329 -4.37 -0.32 -0.64
N LYS A 330 -3.31 -0.87 -0.05
CA LYS A 330 -2.02 -1.16 -0.72
C LYS A 330 -2.08 -2.18 -1.85
N SER A 331 -3.23 -2.80 -2.12
CA SER A 331 -3.43 -3.67 -3.30
C SER A 331 -3.91 -2.88 -4.51
N ILE A 332 -4.44 -1.67 -4.32
CA ILE A 332 -4.95 -0.81 -5.40
C ILE A 332 -3.78 -0.14 -6.09
N THR A 333 -3.84 -0.11 -7.42
CA THR A 333 -2.79 0.48 -8.25
C THR A 333 -2.84 2.00 -8.18
N PRO A 334 -1.72 2.66 -7.82
CA PRO A 334 -1.60 4.10 -7.99
C PRO A 334 -1.68 4.49 -9.48
N PRO A 335 -2.30 5.62 -9.81
CA PRO A 335 -2.69 6.66 -8.89
C PRO A 335 -4.17 6.44 -8.48
N HIS A 336 -4.43 6.16 -7.19
CA HIS A 336 -5.69 5.56 -6.69
C HIS A 336 -6.96 6.22 -7.24
N THR A 337 -7.52 5.66 -8.31
CA THR A 337 -8.75 6.14 -8.92
C THR A 337 -9.90 5.15 -8.73
N ALA A 338 -11.12 5.61 -8.93
CA ALA A 338 -12.29 4.74 -9.00
C ALA A 338 -12.08 3.64 -10.06
N GLY A 339 -11.45 3.96 -11.20
CA GLY A 339 -11.10 2.99 -12.23
C GLY A 339 -10.13 1.91 -11.73
N SER A 340 -9.05 2.29 -11.03
CA SER A 340 -8.06 1.33 -10.52
C SER A 340 -8.63 0.45 -9.39
N LEU A 341 -9.47 1.02 -8.51
CA LEU A 341 -10.21 0.26 -7.51
C LEU A 341 -11.22 -0.69 -8.17
N ARG A 342 -12.04 -0.22 -9.12
CA ARG A 342 -13.02 -1.04 -9.84
C ARG A 342 -12.35 -2.21 -10.56
N GLN A 343 -11.22 -1.98 -11.22
CA GLN A 343 -10.46 -3.04 -11.88
C GLN A 343 -9.93 -4.08 -10.88
N ASN A 344 -9.46 -3.65 -9.72
CA ASN A 344 -9.07 -4.56 -8.63
C ASN A 344 -10.26 -5.39 -8.16
N LEU A 345 -11.40 -4.76 -7.89
CA LEU A 345 -12.60 -5.47 -7.42
C LEU A 345 -13.09 -6.50 -8.46
N HIS A 346 -13.02 -6.20 -9.77
CA HIS A 346 -13.32 -7.19 -10.81
C HIS A 346 -12.46 -8.44 -10.73
N ASN A 347 -11.17 -8.26 -10.49
CA ASN A 347 -10.24 -9.38 -10.40
C ASN A 347 -10.55 -10.27 -9.19
N ILE A 348 -10.98 -9.67 -8.09
CA ILE A 348 -11.38 -10.37 -6.87
C ILE A 348 -12.70 -11.12 -7.11
N GLU A 349 -13.68 -10.42 -7.66
CA GLU A 349 -15.03 -10.93 -7.89
C GLU A 349 -15.15 -11.83 -9.13
N SER A 350 -14.05 -11.99 -9.90
CA SER A 350 -14.02 -12.75 -11.15
C SER A 350 -15.14 -12.34 -12.12
N ALA A 351 -15.53 -11.06 -12.07
CA ALA A 351 -16.61 -10.49 -12.87
C ALA A 351 -16.06 -9.90 -14.19
N PRO A 352 -16.84 -9.94 -15.28
CA PRO A 352 -16.44 -9.31 -16.54
C PRO A 352 -16.41 -7.78 -16.38
N SER A 353 -15.31 -7.16 -16.81
CA SER A 353 -15.01 -5.73 -16.58
C SER A 353 -15.87 -4.75 -17.38
N THR A 354 -16.61 -5.22 -18.38
CA THR A 354 -17.21 -4.36 -19.41
C THR A 354 -18.48 -3.62 -18.98
N ILE A 355 -19.14 -4.01 -17.89
CA ILE A 355 -20.44 -3.42 -17.49
C ILE A 355 -20.55 -3.29 -15.97
N SER A 356 -19.62 -2.57 -15.36
CA SER A 356 -19.71 -2.24 -13.94
C SER A 356 -19.54 -0.76 -13.68
N ARG A 357 -20.16 -0.29 -12.62
CA ARG A 357 -19.95 1.07 -12.11
C ARG A 357 -19.67 1.03 -10.62
N LEU A 358 -18.98 2.05 -10.12
CA LEU A 358 -18.54 2.15 -8.75
C LEU A 358 -19.25 3.31 -8.05
N LEU A 359 -19.78 3.09 -6.85
CA LEU A 359 -20.17 4.15 -5.92
C LEU A 359 -19.17 4.16 -4.77
N ILE A 360 -18.63 5.33 -4.41
CA ILE A 360 -17.66 5.46 -3.30
C ILE A 360 -18.27 5.25 -1.91
N SER A 361 -19.59 5.30 -1.81
CA SER A 361 -20.36 5.08 -0.59
C SER A 361 -21.73 4.52 -0.98
N LEU A 362 -22.38 3.77 -0.08
CA LEU A 362 -23.78 3.35 -0.22
C LEU A 362 -24.74 4.51 -0.43
N TRP A 363 -24.35 5.71 0.03
CA TRP A 363 -25.14 6.93 -0.03
C TRP A 363 -24.76 7.82 -1.21
N SER A 364 -23.74 7.43 -1.99
CA SER A 364 -23.34 8.17 -3.18
C SER A 364 -24.44 8.13 -4.24
N ARG A 365 -24.69 9.29 -4.84
CA ARG A 365 -25.78 9.52 -5.81
C ARG A 365 -25.36 9.21 -7.22
N GLU A 366 -24.08 9.43 -7.48
CA GLU A 366 -23.48 9.26 -8.79
C GLU A 366 -22.45 8.16 -8.74
N PHE A 367 -22.39 7.43 -9.84
CA PHE A 367 -21.27 6.57 -10.12
C PHE A 367 -20.05 7.41 -10.43
N CYS A 368 -18.96 7.08 -9.77
CA CYS A 368 -17.70 7.74 -10.03
C CYS A 368 -17.23 7.44 -11.46
N ASP A 369 -16.78 8.47 -12.14
CA ASP A 369 -15.98 8.31 -13.35
C ASP A 369 -14.67 7.58 -13.02
N ASP A 370 -14.11 6.84 -13.97
CA ASP A 370 -12.89 6.07 -13.75
C ASP A 370 -11.67 6.93 -13.39
N SER A 371 -11.71 8.22 -13.76
CA SER A 371 -10.69 9.21 -13.41
C SER A 371 -10.85 9.79 -12.00
N TYR A 372 -11.98 9.56 -11.33
CA TYR A 372 -12.25 10.09 -9.99
C TYR A 372 -11.19 9.62 -9.00
N ARG A 373 -10.58 10.57 -8.29
CA ARG A 373 -9.48 10.31 -7.33
C ARG A 373 -10.03 9.87 -5.98
N LEU A 374 -9.44 8.83 -5.43
CA LEU A 374 -9.77 8.32 -4.09
C LEU A 374 -8.67 8.77 -3.13
N ASP A 375 -9.02 9.64 -2.17
CA ASP A 375 -8.13 9.91 -1.04
C ASP A 375 -8.19 8.74 -0.06
N LEU A 376 -7.16 7.90 -0.11
CA LEU A 376 -7.03 6.70 0.73
C LEU A 376 -5.95 6.87 1.81
N SER A 377 -5.49 8.11 2.02
CA SER A 377 -4.36 8.40 2.92
C SER A 377 -4.79 8.85 4.32
N GLY A 378 -6.03 9.31 4.48
CA GLY A 378 -6.59 9.77 5.76
C GLY A 378 -7.13 8.64 6.65
N GLU A 379 -7.61 9.01 7.83
CA GLU A 379 -8.31 8.08 8.75
C GLU A 379 -9.72 7.74 8.25
N THR A 380 -10.35 8.68 7.53
CA THR A 380 -11.66 8.52 6.90
C THR A 380 -11.48 8.58 5.39
N TYR A 381 -11.85 7.49 4.72
CA TYR A 381 -11.78 7.36 3.26
C TYR A 381 -12.95 6.52 2.74
N PRO A 382 -13.25 6.55 1.42
CA PRO A 382 -14.27 5.71 0.82
C PRO A 382 -14.11 4.24 1.17
N GLY A 383 -15.13 3.63 1.79
CA GLY A 383 -15.05 2.25 2.23
C GLY A 383 -14.16 2.02 3.45
N SER A 384 -13.78 3.03 4.23
CA SER A 384 -13.00 2.84 5.48
C SER A 384 -13.76 2.06 6.55
N SER A 385 -15.09 1.94 6.43
CA SER A 385 -15.98 1.24 7.35
C SER A 385 -16.89 0.25 6.62
N GLU A 386 -17.24 -0.84 7.29
CA GLU A 386 -18.21 -1.83 6.82
C GLU A 386 -19.65 -1.31 6.75
N HIS A 387 -19.95 -0.25 7.50
CA HIS A 387 -21.25 0.44 7.47
C HIS A 387 -21.34 1.43 6.30
N GLU A 388 -20.20 1.80 5.73
CA GLU A 388 -20.12 2.68 4.56
C GLU A 388 -19.17 2.10 3.50
N PRO A 389 -19.48 0.89 2.98
CA PRO A 389 -18.66 0.23 1.97
C PRO A 389 -18.77 0.93 0.62
N VAL A 390 -17.71 0.79 -0.18
CA VAL A 390 -17.75 1.08 -1.62
C VAL A 390 -18.67 0.07 -2.31
N VAL A 391 -19.46 0.51 -3.29
CA VAL A 391 -20.40 -0.36 -3.99
C VAL A 391 -19.94 -0.64 -5.42
N LEU A 392 -19.72 -1.91 -5.74
CA LEU A 392 -19.50 -2.38 -7.10
C LEU A 392 -20.83 -2.89 -7.66
N PHE A 393 -21.38 -2.17 -8.63
CA PHE A 393 -22.56 -2.63 -9.37
C PHE A 393 -22.16 -3.44 -10.60
N LEU A 394 -22.67 -4.66 -10.68
CA LEU A 394 -22.53 -5.56 -11.82
C LEU A 394 -23.85 -5.59 -12.61
N ASP A 395 -23.76 -5.64 -13.93
CA ASP A 395 -24.88 -5.94 -14.84
C ASP A 395 -25.86 -4.79 -15.10
N LEU A 396 -25.42 -3.79 -15.87
CA LEU A 396 -26.27 -2.76 -16.45
C LEU A 396 -26.73 -3.17 -17.86
N VAL A 397 -27.40 -4.31 -18.00
CA VAL A 397 -28.19 -4.59 -19.21
C VAL A 397 -29.50 -3.80 -19.09
N GLY A 398 -29.41 -2.49 -19.35
CA GLY A 398 -30.51 -1.54 -19.28
C GLY A 398 -30.00 -0.12 -19.04
N ARG A 399 -30.51 0.86 -19.80
CA ARG A 399 -30.30 2.29 -19.50
C ARG A 399 -30.95 2.57 -18.14
N LEU A 400 -30.16 2.68 -17.08
CA LEU A 400 -30.59 3.44 -15.91
C LEU A 400 -30.73 4.89 -16.37
N ASP A 401 -31.95 5.44 -16.34
CA ASP A 401 -32.17 6.84 -16.68
C ASP A 401 -31.69 7.72 -15.52
N LEU A 402 -30.41 8.11 -15.60
CA LEU A 402 -29.70 8.87 -14.57
C LEU A 402 -30.33 10.26 -14.31
N LYS A 403 -31.17 10.78 -15.22
CA LYS A 403 -31.82 12.08 -15.06
C LYS A 403 -32.85 12.10 -13.93
N VAL A 404 -33.51 10.97 -13.64
CA VAL A 404 -34.46 10.85 -12.51
C VAL A 404 -33.74 10.86 -11.16
N LEU A 405 -32.46 10.47 -11.15
CA LEU A 405 -31.64 10.37 -9.95
C LEU A 405 -31.11 11.72 -9.45
N ASP A 406 -30.91 12.68 -10.37
CA ASP A 406 -30.27 13.97 -10.11
C ASP A 406 -31.24 15.00 -9.49
N GLU A 407 -32.50 15.04 -9.96
CA GLU A 407 -33.52 15.98 -9.46
C GLU A 407 -34.04 15.64 -8.06
N GLN A 408 -33.94 14.37 -7.63
CA GLN A 408 -34.62 13.89 -6.42
C GLN A 408 -33.79 13.97 -5.15
N MET A 409 -32.47 14.12 -5.23
CA MET A 409 -31.62 13.82 -4.08
C MET A 409 -31.07 15.03 -3.32
N MET A 410 -31.41 16.29 -3.63
CA MET A 410 -30.87 17.48 -2.95
C MET A 410 -31.19 17.59 -1.44
N GLN A 411 -30.51 16.81 -0.57
CA GLN A 411 -30.25 17.14 0.84
C GLN A 411 -29.33 16.12 1.59
N VAL A 412 -28.29 16.68 2.25
CA VAL A 412 -27.57 16.25 3.48
C VAL A 412 -26.51 15.12 3.47
N SER A 413 -25.52 15.32 4.35
CA SER A 413 -24.32 14.57 4.74
C SER A 413 -24.24 14.50 6.27
N GLY A 414 -24.02 13.32 6.86
CA GLY A 414 -23.50 13.21 8.23
C GLY A 414 -23.83 11.92 9.00
N ALA A 415 -22.77 11.20 9.41
CA ALA A 415 -22.69 10.07 10.35
C ALA A 415 -23.21 8.68 9.88
N PRO A 416 -22.45 7.59 10.17
CA PRO A 416 -22.85 6.23 9.82
C PRO A 416 -24.03 5.76 10.70
N PRO A 417 -25.09 5.16 10.11
CA PRO A 417 -26.28 4.79 10.87
C PRO A 417 -26.09 3.54 11.72
N LYS A 418 -26.76 3.52 12.88
CA LYS A 418 -27.15 2.27 13.55
C LYS A 418 -27.90 1.42 12.54
N VAL A 419 -27.62 0.11 12.53
CA VAL A 419 -28.25 -0.87 11.63
C VAL A 419 -29.75 -0.58 11.50
N ALA A 420 -30.15 -0.11 10.33
CA ALA A 420 -31.52 0.30 10.03
C ALA A 420 -32.30 -0.90 9.48
N PHE A 421 -33.35 -1.29 10.19
CA PHE A 421 -34.36 -2.23 9.70
C PHE A 421 -35.60 -1.43 9.30
N VAL A 422 -36.24 -1.83 8.20
CA VAL A 422 -37.56 -1.35 7.83
C VAL A 422 -38.55 -2.46 8.15
N HIS A 423 -39.49 -2.17 9.04
CA HIS A 423 -40.60 -3.05 9.40
C HIS A 423 -41.72 -2.85 8.41
N TYR A 424 -42.30 -3.94 7.93
CA TYR A 424 -43.38 -3.92 6.93
C TYR A 424 -44.41 -5.00 7.21
N ARG A 425 -45.64 -4.77 6.73
CA ARG A 425 -46.73 -5.75 6.69
C ARG A 425 -47.17 -5.97 5.25
N LEU A 426 -47.61 -7.20 4.97
CA LEU A 426 -48.02 -7.63 3.64
C LEU A 426 -49.53 -7.76 3.55
N PHE A 427 -50.09 -7.13 2.53
CA PHE A 427 -51.53 -7.15 2.25
C PHE A 427 -51.79 -7.66 0.84
N SER A 428 -52.81 -8.47 0.72
CA SER A 428 -53.42 -8.91 -0.53
C SER A 428 -54.86 -8.41 -0.61
N GLU A 429 -55.57 -8.73 -1.69
CA GLU A 429 -57.01 -8.44 -1.81
C GLU A 429 -57.84 -9.18 -0.75
N ASP A 430 -57.35 -10.34 -0.28
CA ASP A 430 -57.95 -11.13 0.79
C ASP A 430 -57.59 -10.63 2.20
N GLY A 431 -56.81 -9.57 2.30
CA GLY A 431 -56.31 -9.00 3.55
C GLY A 431 -54.85 -9.34 3.85
N GLU A 432 -54.48 -9.24 5.13
CA GLU A 432 -53.12 -9.39 5.61
C GLU A 432 -52.63 -10.85 5.55
N PHE A 433 -51.37 -11.07 5.18
CA PHE A 433 -50.79 -12.42 5.11
C PHE A 433 -49.37 -12.48 5.71
N ALA A 434 -48.95 -13.70 6.08
CA ALA A 434 -47.69 -13.93 6.78
C ALA A 434 -46.46 -13.58 5.92
N SER A 435 -45.51 -12.84 6.51
CA SER A 435 -44.22 -12.54 5.91
C SER A 435 -43.26 -13.73 6.06
N LYS A 436 -42.55 -14.08 4.99
CA LYS A 436 -41.44 -15.05 5.01
C LYS A 436 -40.23 -14.54 5.79
N ARG A 437 -40.19 -13.24 6.08
CA ARG A 437 -39.17 -12.56 6.87
C ARG A 437 -39.71 -12.09 8.23
N SER A 438 -40.81 -12.69 8.68
CA SER A 438 -41.29 -12.45 10.03
C SER A 438 -40.23 -12.82 11.06
N PHE A 439 -40.01 -11.92 12.00
CA PHE A 439 -39.06 -12.10 13.10
C PHE A 439 -39.76 -12.30 14.45
N ASP A 440 -41.06 -12.00 14.52
CA ASP A 440 -41.92 -12.27 15.67
C ASP A 440 -42.89 -13.40 15.36
N LYS A 441 -42.79 -14.49 16.12
CA LYS A 441 -43.70 -15.65 15.98
C LYS A 441 -45.13 -15.33 16.42
N GLY A 442 -45.32 -14.32 17.27
CA GLY A 442 -46.62 -13.83 17.71
C GLY A 442 -47.32 -12.97 16.65
N ASP A 443 -46.57 -12.44 15.69
CA ASP A 443 -47.06 -11.55 14.64
C ASP A 443 -46.54 -11.98 13.24
N PRO A 444 -47.05 -13.09 12.69
CA PRO A 444 -46.57 -13.64 11.42
C PRO A 444 -46.60 -12.67 10.23
N PRO A 445 -47.54 -11.72 10.11
CA PRO A 445 -47.51 -10.73 9.04
C PRO A 445 -46.40 -9.68 9.12
N LEU A 446 -45.85 -9.43 10.32
CA LEU A 446 -44.85 -8.39 10.53
C LEU A 446 -43.46 -8.86 10.10
N GLY A 447 -43.04 -8.40 8.92
CA GLY A 447 -41.72 -8.63 8.36
C GLY A 447 -40.74 -7.51 8.72
N ARG A 448 -39.45 -7.77 8.56
CA ARG A 448 -38.42 -6.72 8.56
C ARG A 448 -37.38 -6.97 7.46
N ILE A 449 -36.95 -5.90 6.82
CA ILE A 449 -35.88 -5.92 5.82
C ILE A 449 -34.73 -5.03 6.28
N HIS A 450 -33.52 -5.57 6.17
CA HIS A 450 -32.31 -4.83 6.52
C HIS A 450 -32.00 -3.83 5.40
N VAL A 451 -31.81 -2.55 5.70
CA VAL A 451 -31.64 -1.49 4.67
C VAL A 451 -30.47 -1.77 3.72
N LEU A 452 -29.35 -2.31 4.24
CA LEU A 452 -28.20 -2.73 3.41
C LEU A 452 -28.51 -3.81 2.37
N THR A 453 -29.64 -4.53 2.49
CA THR A 453 -30.08 -5.51 1.48
C THR A 453 -30.82 -4.86 0.31
N LEU A 454 -31.23 -3.59 0.47
CA LEU A 454 -31.85 -2.81 -0.59
C LEU A 454 -30.80 -2.36 -1.58
N ARG A 455 -31.21 -2.24 -2.85
CA ARG A 455 -30.36 -1.78 -3.93
C ARG A 455 -30.26 -0.25 -3.90
N PRO A 456 -29.06 0.35 -3.80
CA PRO A 456 -28.89 1.78 -4.04
C PRO A 456 -29.27 2.17 -5.50
N PRO A 457 -29.87 3.36 -5.72
CA PRO A 457 -30.27 4.35 -4.73
C PRO A 457 -31.44 3.89 -3.85
N TYR A 458 -31.48 4.34 -2.60
CA TYR A 458 -32.57 4.04 -1.68
C TYR A 458 -33.80 4.87 -2.02
N THR A 459 -34.69 4.33 -2.85
CA THR A 459 -35.97 4.93 -3.22
C THR A 459 -37.11 4.03 -2.77
N VAL A 460 -38.33 4.54 -2.84
CA VAL A 460 -39.53 3.71 -2.60
C VAL A 460 -39.58 2.52 -3.55
N ASN A 461 -39.20 2.68 -4.82
CA ASN A 461 -39.16 1.55 -5.74
C ASN A 461 -38.08 0.50 -5.40
N SER A 462 -36.89 0.90 -4.92
CA SER A 462 -35.87 -0.07 -4.51
C SER A 462 -36.25 -0.80 -3.22
N LEU A 463 -36.91 -0.12 -2.28
CA LEU A 463 -37.51 -0.74 -1.09
C LEU A 463 -38.61 -1.73 -1.48
N LYS A 464 -39.53 -1.32 -2.36
CA LYS A 464 -40.63 -2.15 -2.89
C LYS A 464 -40.11 -3.43 -3.52
N THR A 465 -39.14 -3.29 -4.43
CA THR A 465 -38.51 -4.41 -5.12
C THR A 465 -37.77 -5.33 -4.14
N GLY A 466 -37.07 -4.75 -3.16
CA GLY A 466 -36.36 -5.51 -2.13
C GLY A 466 -37.28 -6.37 -1.28
N ILE A 467 -38.39 -5.80 -0.81
CA ILE A 467 -39.39 -6.54 -0.02
C ILE A 467 -40.04 -7.62 -0.90
N ALA A 468 -40.52 -7.26 -2.10
CA ALA A 468 -41.13 -8.22 -3.01
C ALA A 468 -40.22 -9.40 -3.34
N TYR A 469 -38.92 -9.14 -3.57
CA TYR A 469 -37.92 -10.17 -3.79
C TYR A 469 -37.75 -11.09 -2.58
N GLN A 470 -37.61 -10.52 -1.38
CA GLN A 470 -37.43 -11.31 -0.15
C GLN A 470 -38.67 -12.14 0.22
N GLU A 471 -39.84 -11.68 -0.19
CA GLU A 471 -41.11 -12.38 -0.02
C GLU A 471 -41.42 -13.35 -1.18
N GLY A 472 -40.59 -13.36 -2.23
CA GLY A 472 -40.78 -14.22 -3.40
C GLY A 472 -42.05 -13.89 -4.20
N LEU A 473 -42.39 -12.61 -4.31
CA LEU A 473 -43.48 -12.11 -5.16
C LEU A 473 -42.96 -11.96 -6.61
N THR A 474 -43.58 -12.67 -7.56
CA THR A 474 -43.22 -12.65 -9.01
C THR A 474 -44.29 -11.93 -9.85
N PRO A 475 -43.94 -11.25 -10.97
CA PRO A 475 -42.62 -11.17 -11.62
C PRO A 475 -41.85 -9.86 -11.31
N ILE A 476 -40.52 -9.99 -11.20
CA ILE A 476 -39.58 -8.89 -10.93
C ILE A 476 -39.27 -8.16 -12.24
N THR A 477 -40.26 -7.47 -12.81
CA THR A 477 -40.04 -6.45 -13.85
C THR A 477 -39.92 -5.07 -13.19
N ASP A 478 -39.21 -4.13 -13.83
CA ASP A 478 -39.00 -2.78 -13.27
C ASP A 478 -40.33 -2.03 -13.06
N GLU A 479 -41.38 -2.45 -13.76
CA GLU A 479 -42.76 -2.07 -13.50
C GLU A 479 -43.42 -3.21 -12.71
N MET A 480 -43.54 -3.04 -11.40
CA MET A 480 -44.48 -3.80 -10.56
C MET A 480 -45.74 -2.96 -10.37
N PRO A 481 -46.65 -2.87 -11.37
CA PRO A 481 -47.85 -2.03 -11.28
C PRO A 481 -48.78 -2.47 -10.13
N ASN A 482 -48.69 -3.73 -9.74
CA ASN A 482 -49.56 -4.35 -8.76
C ASN A 482 -49.03 -4.31 -7.33
N VAL A 483 -47.86 -3.69 -7.09
CA VAL A 483 -47.34 -3.48 -5.74
C VAL A 483 -47.34 -2.00 -5.40
N GLN A 484 -48.00 -1.65 -4.31
CA GLN A 484 -48.02 -0.31 -3.74
C GLN A 484 -47.44 -0.33 -2.33
N LEU A 485 -46.64 0.67 -2.01
CA LEU A 485 -46.12 0.91 -0.67
C LEU A 485 -46.85 2.09 -0.03
N PHE A 486 -47.18 1.96 1.25
CA PHE A 486 -47.82 2.99 2.05
C PHE A 486 -46.93 3.27 3.27
N ALA A 487 -46.78 4.54 3.64
CA ALA A 487 -45.83 4.97 4.68
C ALA A 487 -46.15 4.38 6.06
N ASN A 488 -47.41 4.02 6.31
CA ASN A 488 -47.89 3.27 7.46
C ASN A 488 -49.27 2.64 7.16
N LEU A 489 -49.82 1.89 8.11
CA LEU A 489 -51.12 1.19 7.98
C LEU A 489 -52.34 2.10 7.80
N PHE A 490 -52.21 3.40 8.08
CA PHE A 490 -53.31 4.37 8.01
C PHE A 490 -53.19 5.34 6.83
N SER A 491 -52.11 5.23 6.06
CA SER A 491 -51.86 6.09 4.91
C SER A 491 -52.87 5.80 3.80
N ARG A 492 -53.51 6.85 3.27
CA ARG A 492 -54.51 6.72 2.20
C ARG A 492 -53.89 6.66 0.81
N ASP A 493 -52.77 7.34 0.66
CA ASP A 493 -52.08 7.49 -0.62
C ASP A 493 -50.80 6.64 -0.63
N PRO A 494 -50.48 5.99 -1.76
CA PRO A 494 -49.23 5.28 -1.89
C PRO A 494 -48.06 6.26 -1.88
N MET A 495 -46.92 5.80 -1.39
CA MET A 495 -45.67 6.56 -1.41
C MET A 495 -45.25 6.82 -2.86
N GLY A 496 -44.90 8.08 -3.17
CA GLY A 496 -44.26 8.42 -4.45
C GLY A 496 -42.86 7.82 -4.55
N ASP A 497 -42.32 7.67 -5.77
CA ASP A 497 -40.97 7.10 -5.99
C ASP A 497 -39.83 8.08 -5.65
N GLY A 498 -39.90 8.70 -4.48
CA GLY A 498 -38.87 9.58 -3.95
C GLY A 498 -37.78 8.80 -3.19
N PRO A 499 -36.68 9.48 -2.83
CA PRO A 499 -35.62 8.90 -2.01
C PRO A 499 -36.09 8.67 -0.57
N ILE A 500 -35.53 7.65 0.07
CA ILE A 500 -35.73 7.36 1.49
C ILE A 500 -34.40 7.57 2.21
N ILE A 501 -34.42 8.43 3.23
CA ILE A 501 -33.25 8.76 4.04
C ILE A 501 -33.25 7.85 5.26
N PHE A 502 -32.52 6.74 5.18
CA PHE A 502 -32.44 5.76 6.28
C PHE A 502 -31.43 6.11 7.38
N HIS A 503 -30.59 7.12 7.17
CA HIS A 503 -29.47 7.44 8.05
C HIS A 503 -29.71 8.65 8.97
N GLU A 504 -30.74 9.45 8.72
CA GLU A 504 -31.07 10.63 9.51
C GLU A 504 -32.53 10.63 9.92
N GLY A 505 -32.78 10.69 11.22
CA GLY A 505 -34.12 10.84 11.78
C GLY A 505 -35.04 9.62 11.62
N PRO A 506 -36.33 9.78 11.97
CA PRO A 506 -37.35 8.76 11.76
C PRO A 506 -37.64 8.61 10.26
N TYR A 507 -37.65 7.37 9.78
CA TYR A 507 -38.03 7.01 8.40
C TYR A 507 -39.22 6.04 8.43
N PRO A 508 -39.99 5.92 7.33
CA PRO A 508 -41.13 4.99 7.27
C PRO A 508 -40.71 3.56 7.62
N GLY A 509 -41.38 2.95 8.60
CA GLY A 509 -41.07 1.60 9.08
C GLY A 509 -39.84 1.50 10.00
N CYS A 510 -39.28 2.60 10.49
CA CYS A 510 -38.15 2.56 11.42
C CYS A 510 -38.50 1.93 12.78
N GLU A 511 -39.78 1.98 13.16
CA GLU A 511 -40.30 1.41 14.40
C GLU A 511 -41.20 0.20 14.13
N GLU A 512 -41.14 -0.80 15.01
CA GLU A 512 -41.94 -2.02 14.92
C GLU A 512 -43.45 -1.73 15.01
N GLY A 513 -43.84 -0.74 15.83
CA GLY A 513 -45.22 -0.31 16.00
C GLY A 513 -45.79 0.51 14.85
N GLU A 514 -44.93 1.00 13.94
CA GLU A 514 -45.32 1.80 12.78
C GLU A 514 -44.76 1.22 11.47
N PRO A 515 -45.13 -0.02 11.10
CA PRO A 515 -44.62 -0.65 9.90
C PRO A 515 -45.23 -0.02 8.64
N ILE A 516 -44.49 -0.06 7.55
CA ILE A 516 -45.03 0.27 6.22
C ILE A 516 -45.98 -0.83 5.75
N ALA A 517 -46.96 -0.49 4.91
CA ALA A 517 -47.84 -1.48 4.28
C ALA A 517 -47.41 -1.71 2.83
N LEU A 518 -47.16 -2.97 2.46
CA LEU A 518 -46.99 -3.40 1.08
C LEU A 518 -48.26 -4.12 0.64
N VAL A 519 -48.98 -3.51 -0.30
CA VAL A 519 -50.20 -4.08 -0.87
C VAL A 519 -49.87 -4.67 -2.24
N TYR A 520 -50.13 -5.96 -2.41
CA TYR A 520 -49.95 -6.70 -3.64
C TYR A 520 -51.29 -7.15 -4.20
N LYS A 521 -51.56 -6.79 -5.47
CA LYS A 521 -52.70 -7.31 -6.22
C LYS A 521 -52.25 -8.47 -7.09
N LYS A 522 -52.92 -9.61 -6.97
CA LYS A 522 -52.64 -10.75 -7.84
C LYS A 522 -53.29 -10.47 -9.19
N ASP A 523 -52.53 -10.53 -10.27
CA ASP A 523 -53.15 -10.47 -11.60
C ASP A 523 -54.06 -11.70 -11.77
N GLU A 524 -55.36 -11.48 -11.97
CA GLU A 524 -56.32 -12.56 -12.25
C GLU A 524 -56.09 -13.24 -13.62
N ARG A 525 -55.03 -12.86 -14.35
CA ARG A 525 -54.76 -13.30 -15.74
C ARG A 525 -53.74 -14.45 -15.86
N THR A 526 -53.33 -15.06 -14.75
CA THR A 526 -52.47 -16.27 -14.69
C THR A 526 -53.07 -17.27 -13.74
#